data_AF-A0AB38A432-F1
#
_entry.id   AF-A0AB38A432-F1
#
_cell.length_a   1.000
_cell.length_b   1.000
_cell.length_c   1.000
_cell.angle_alpha   90.00
_cell.angle_beta   90.00
_cell.angle_gamma   90.00
#
_symmetry.space_group_name_H-M   'P 1'
#
loop_
_entity.id
_entity.type
_entity.pdbx_description
1 polymer ?
#
loop_
_entity_poly.entity_id
_entity_poly.type
_entity_poly.pdbx_seq_one_letter_code
_entity_poly.pdbx_strand_id
1 'polypeptide(L)'
;MLNVSEVLTMLEKEGLTSSRQVVLRWIRQGDLPAIQKTRKEGYQVAQPDLDDFIAKKKESAANTESVEQTTDDYQAGYQAAIKDLLEKAMVSGAGDLFLFRKNASIPIHLADFKEMAARNFSTG
;
A
#
# COMPACT_ATOMS: atom_id res chain seq x y z
N MET A 1 -14.06 16.11 -26.33
CA MET A 1 -13.99 15.82 -24.88
C MET A 1 -14.34 14.36 -24.70
N LEU A 2 -13.55 13.63 -23.92
CA LEU A 2 -13.65 12.20 -23.73
C LEU A 2 -14.39 11.88 -22.44
N ASN A 3 -15.22 10.85 -22.48
CA ASN A 3 -15.88 10.31 -21.28
C ASN A 3 -14.90 9.45 -20.47
N VAL A 4 -15.17 9.28 -19.17
CA VAL A 4 -14.34 8.44 -18.28
C VAL A 4 -14.11 7.03 -18.83
N SER A 5 -15.09 6.43 -19.51
CA SER A 5 -14.94 5.11 -20.12
C SER A 5 -13.96 5.10 -21.29
N GLU A 6 -14.00 6.13 -22.14
CA GLU A 6 -13.07 6.28 -23.27
C GLU A 6 -11.65 6.54 -22.77
N VAL A 7 -11.52 7.42 -21.76
CA VAL A 7 -10.27 7.69 -21.04
C VAL A 7 -9.68 6.39 -20.48
N LEU A 8 -10.51 5.54 -19.86
CA LEU A 8 -10.07 4.24 -19.34
C LEU A 8 -9.51 3.35 -20.46
N THR A 9 -10.21 3.23 -21.59
CA THR A 9 -9.72 2.39 -22.71
C THR A 9 -8.40 2.90 -23.30
N MET A 10 -8.15 4.21 -23.28
CA MET A 10 -6.88 4.78 -23.72
C MET A 10 -5.77 4.50 -22.71
N LEU A 11 -6.04 4.69 -21.42
CA LEU A 11 -5.08 4.40 -20.35
C LEU A 11 -4.74 2.92 -20.24
N GLU A 12 -5.68 2.03 -20.56
CA GLU A 12 -5.45 0.58 -20.64
C GLU A 12 -4.49 0.22 -21.77
N LYS A 13 -4.67 0.82 -22.96
CA LYS A 13 -3.76 0.61 -24.11
C LYS A 13 -2.34 1.05 -23.82
N GLU A 14 -2.19 2.13 -23.04
CA GLU A 14 -0.90 2.64 -22.60
C GLU A 14 -0.30 1.87 -21.41
N GLY A 15 -1.01 0.85 -20.89
CA GLY A 15 -0.54 0.03 -19.77
C GLY A 15 -0.52 0.72 -18.41
N LEU A 16 -1.21 1.87 -18.26
CA LEU A 16 -1.19 2.67 -17.04
C LEU A 16 -2.18 2.16 -15.98
N THR A 17 -3.43 1.92 -16.36
CA THR A 17 -4.45 1.42 -15.42
C THR A 17 -5.61 0.76 -16.15
N SER A 18 -6.20 -0.26 -15.53
CA SER A 18 -7.44 -0.93 -15.97
C SER A 18 -8.62 -0.66 -15.04
N SER A 19 -8.45 0.24 -14.06
CA SER A 19 -9.47 0.48 -13.04
C SER A 19 -10.09 1.86 -13.20
N ARG A 20 -11.41 1.86 -13.46
CA ARG A 20 -12.22 3.08 -13.48
C ARG A 20 -12.13 3.88 -12.18
N GLN A 21 -12.01 3.20 -11.04
CA GLN A 21 -11.94 3.86 -9.72
C GLN A 21 -10.65 4.67 -9.59
N VAL A 22 -9.55 4.20 -10.18
CA VAL A 22 -8.26 4.90 -10.19
C VAL A 22 -8.36 6.17 -11.03
N VAL A 23 -8.97 6.09 -12.21
CA VAL A 23 -9.21 7.27 -13.07
C VAL A 23 -10.05 8.32 -12.33
N LEU A 24 -11.14 7.91 -11.67
CA LEU A 24 -11.95 8.83 -10.88
C LEU A 24 -11.19 9.43 -9.69
N ARG A 25 -10.29 8.68 -9.07
CA ARG A 25 -9.43 9.18 -7.99
C ARG A 25 -8.52 10.29 -8.50
N TRP A 26 -7.85 10.11 -9.63
CA TRP A 26 -6.99 11.14 -10.22
C TRP A 26 -7.75 12.41 -10.58
N ILE A 27 -8.96 12.26 -11.10
CA ILE A 27 -9.85 13.40 -11.37
C ILE A 27 -10.20 14.15 -10.07
N ARG A 28 -10.54 13.43 -8.99
CA ARG A 28 -10.85 14.04 -7.70
C ARG A 28 -9.64 14.68 -7.01
N GLN A 29 -8.45 14.14 -7.23
CA GLN A 29 -7.19 14.69 -6.72
C GLN A 29 -6.72 15.92 -7.51
N GLY A 30 -7.29 16.15 -8.70
CA GLY A 30 -6.87 17.23 -9.60
C GLY A 30 -5.65 16.88 -10.45
N ASP A 31 -5.18 15.62 -10.40
CA ASP A 31 -4.07 15.15 -11.23
C ASP A 31 -4.45 15.07 -12.71
N LEU A 32 -5.71 14.71 -12.98
CA LEU A 32 -6.28 14.68 -14.32
C LEU A 32 -7.40 15.73 -14.39
N PRO A 33 -7.20 16.87 -15.07
CA PRO A 33 -8.21 17.90 -15.15
C PRO A 33 -9.41 17.38 -15.94
N ALA A 34 -10.59 17.48 -15.32
CA ALA A 34 -11.84 17.07 -15.92
C ALA A 34 -12.93 18.07 -15.58
N ILE A 35 -13.84 18.29 -16.52
CA ILE A 35 -14.98 19.17 -16.36
C ILE A 35 -16.23 18.29 -16.23
N GLN A 36 -17.00 18.50 -15.18
CA GLN A 36 -18.31 17.89 -15.03
C GLN A 36 -19.38 18.93 -15.39
N LYS A 37 -19.97 18.80 -16.59
CA LYS A 37 -21.05 19.69 -17.05
C LYS A 37 -22.35 19.43 -16.29
N THR A 38 -22.73 18.16 -16.15
CA THR A 38 -23.91 17.74 -15.41
C THR A 38 -23.66 16.42 -14.68
N ARG A 39 -24.47 16.12 -13.65
CA ARG A 39 -24.39 14.83 -12.94
C ARG A 39 -24.67 13.63 -13.86
N LYS A 40 -25.51 13.81 -14.89
CA LYS A 40 -25.89 12.75 -15.84
C LYS A 40 -24.78 12.47 -16.86
N GLU A 41 -24.13 13.50 -17.36
CA GLU A 41 -23.03 13.35 -18.32
C GLU A 41 -21.73 12.90 -17.66
N GLY A 42 -21.57 13.20 -16.36
CA GLY A 42 -20.38 12.81 -15.61
C GLY A 42 -19.15 13.66 -15.96
N TYR A 43 -17.97 13.12 -15.65
CA TYR A 43 -16.70 13.81 -15.91
C TYR A 43 -16.28 13.67 -17.38
N GLN A 44 -15.86 14.79 -17.96
CA GLN A 44 -15.31 14.87 -19.30
C GLN A 44 -13.88 15.40 -19.26
N VAL A 45 -12.98 14.74 -19.97
CA VAL A 45 -11.54 15.08 -20.02
C VAL A 45 -11.21 15.61 -21.41
N ALA A 46 -10.38 16.65 -21.50
CA ALA A 46 -9.88 17.08 -22.80
C ALA A 46 -8.78 16.12 -23.29
N GLN A 47 -8.74 15.87 -24.59
CA GLN A 47 -7.72 15.01 -25.17
C GLN A 47 -6.27 15.50 -24.93
N PRO A 48 -5.93 16.79 -25.10
CA PRO A 48 -4.57 17.26 -24.81
C PRO A 48 -4.18 17.05 -23.34
N ASP A 49 -5.10 17.30 -22.40
CA ASP A 49 -4.85 17.10 -20.98
C ASP A 49 -4.57 15.62 -20.64
N LEU A 50 -5.22 14.69 -21.34
CA LEU A 50 -4.99 13.27 -21.18
C LEU A 50 -3.61 12.86 -21.71
N ASP A 51 -3.21 13.38 -22.86
CA ASP A 51 -1.93 13.09 -23.48
C ASP A 51 -0.78 13.62 -22.59
N ASP A 52 -0.91 14.85 -22.06
CA ASP A 52 0.03 15.43 -21.11
C ASP A 52 0.13 14.61 -19.83
N PHE A 53 -1.01 14.11 -19.32
CA PHE A 53 -1.05 13.25 -18.14
C PHE A 53 -0.32 11.92 -18.39
N ILE A 54 -0.52 11.29 -19.55
CA ILE A 54 0.14 10.04 -19.95
C ILE A 54 1.65 10.26 -20.05
N ALA A 55 2.09 11.33 -20.72
CA ALA A 55 3.50 11.69 -20.84
C ALA A 55 4.15 11.86 -19.47
N LYS A 56 3.53 12.64 -18.58
CA LYS A 56 4.02 12.87 -17.21
C LYS A 56 4.11 11.58 -16.40
N LYS A 57 3.16 10.65 -16.56
CA LYS A 57 3.19 9.36 -15.86
C LYS A 57 4.33 8.46 -16.36
N LYS A 58 4.59 8.44 -17.67
CA LYS A 58 5.70 7.69 -18.25
C LYS A 58 7.07 8.25 -17.80
N GLU A 59 7.21 9.58 -17.76
CA GLU A 59 8.42 10.22 -17.23
C GLU A 59 8.64 9.92 -15.74
N SER A 60 7.56 9.95 -14.94
CA SER A 60 7.65 9.62 -13.51
C SER A 60 8.04 8.15 -13.29
N ALA A 61 7.54 7.23 -14.14
CA ALA A 61 7.91 5.83 -14.09
C ALA A 61 9.40 5.63 -14.43
N ALA A 62 9.91 6.30 -15.46
CA ALA A 62 11.33 6.27 -15.83
C ALA A 62 12.25 6.83 -14.73
N ASN A 63 11.78 7.84 -13.99
CA ASN A 63 12.57 8.43 -12.89
C ASN A 63 12.56 7.56 -11.62
N THR A 64 11.60 6.64 -11.47
CA THR A 64 11.47 5.76 -10.29
C THR A 64 12.46 4.59 -10.28
N GLU A 65 13.13 4.30 -11.41
CA GLU A 65 14.25 3.35 -11.47
C GLU A 65 15.43 3.78 -10.56
N SER A 66 15.46 5.03 -10.10
CA SER A 66 16.45 5.52 -9.13
C SER A 66 16.09 5.29 -7.64
N VAL A 67 14.87 4.81 -7.32
CA VAL A 67 14.36 4.69 -5.93
C VAL A 67 14.51 3.28 -5.34
N GLU A 68 14.87 2.27 -6.16
CA GLU A 68 15.11 0.89 -5.69
C GLU A 68 16.25 0.78 -4.66
N GLN A 69 17.08 1.81 -4.48
CA GLN A 69 18.09 1.84 -3.42
C GLN A 69 17.51 2.01 -2.01
N THR A 70 16.29 2.54 -1.86
CA THR A 70 15.69 2.78 -0.52
C THR A 70 14.97 1.57 0.07
N THR A 71 14.63 0.57 -0.75
CA THR A 71 13.94 -0.64 -0.29
C THR A 71 14.87 -1.63 0.40
N ASP A 72 16.14 -1.69 -0.03
CA ASP A 72 17.14 -2.58 0.57
C ASP A 72 17.53 -2.14 1.99
N ASP A 73 17.71 -0.83 2.20
CA ASP A 73 18.05 -0.27 3.52
C ASP A 73 16.94 -0.50 4.55
N TYR A 74 15.68 -0.42 4.13
CA TYR A 74 14.53 -0.69 5.00
C TYR A 74 14.44 -2.17 5.39
N GLN A 75 14.66 -3.08 4.43
CA GLN A 75 14.65 -4.52 4.69
C GLN A 75 15.80 -4.93 5.63
N ALA A 76 17.00 -4.37 5.42
CA ALA A 76 18.16 -4.62 6.27
C ALA A 76 17.92 -4.14 7.71
N GLY A 77 17.37 -2.93 7.88
CA GLY A 77 17.04 -2.38 9.20
C GLY A 77 15.99 -3.21 9.95
N TYR A 78 14.96 -3.68 9.25
CA TYR A 78 13.92 -4.53 9.83
C TYR A 78 14.46 -5.89 10.29
N GLN A 79 15.30 -6.53 9.48
CA GLN A 79 15.93 -7.81 9.85
C GLN A 79 16.89 -7.66 11.03
N ALA A 80 17.66 -6.57 11.10
CA ALA A 80 18.54 -6.28 12.22
C ALA A 80 17.77 -6.09 13.54
N ALA A 81 16.66 -5.34 13.51
CA ALA A 81 15.81 -5.13 14.67
C ALA A 81 15.17 -6.44 15.19
N ILE A 82 14.73 -7.33 14.28
CA ILE A 82 14.22 -8.66 14.65
C ILE A 82 15.30 -9.49 15.32
N LYS A 83 16.54 -9.47 14.79
CA LYS A 83 17.65 -10.23 15.33
C LYS A 83 18.02 -9.77 16.74
N ASP A 84 18.10 -8.46 16.96
CA ASP A 84 18.39 -7.87 18.28
C ASP A 84 17.28 -8.21 19.30
N LEU A 85 16.02 -8.20 18.88
CA LEU A 85 14.90 -8.58 19.74
C LEU A 85 14.94 -10.08 20.10
N LEU A 86 15.30 -10.94 19.15
CA LEU A 86 15.48 -12.38 19.38
C LEU A 86 16.67 -12.66 20.32
N GLU A 87 17.78 -11.96 20.16
CA GLU A 87 18.97 -12.11 20.99
C GLU A 87 18.69 -11.65 22.43
N LYS A 88 18.02 -10.50 22.61
CA LYS A 88 17.56 -10.04 23.93
C LYS A 88 16.60 -11.02 24.61
N ALA A 89 15.71 -11.66 23.85
CA ALA A 89 14.79 -12.67 24.37
C ALA A 89 15.50 -13.99 24.75
N MET A 90 16.57 -14.36 24.04
CA MET A 90 17.42 -15.51 24.40
C MET A 90 18.22 -15.25 25.69
N VAL A 91 18.73 -14.04 25.86
CA VAL A 91 19.53 -13.64 27.04
C VAL A 91 18.67 -13.45 28.30
N SER A 92 17.41 -13.01 28.15
CA SER A 92 16.50 -12.79 29.28
C SER A 92 15.85 -14.06 29.85
N GLY A 93 16.12 -15.24 29.28
CA GLY A 93 15.51 -16.51 29.71
C GLY A 93 14.00 -16.59 29.45
N ALA A 94 13.43 -15.64 28.70
CA ALA A 94 12.02 -15.61 28.34
C ALA A 94 11.75 -16.59 27.18
N GLY A 95 11.74 -17.89 27.48
CA GLY A 95 11.41 -18.97 26.55
C GLY A 95 10.03 -18.84 25.87
N ASP A 96 9.19 -17.92 26.31
CA ASP A 96 7.84 -17.68 25.77
C ASP A 96 7.82 -17.04 24.37
N LEU A 97 8.85 -16.27 23.96
CA LEU A 97 8.91 -15.72 22.60
C LEU A 97 9.26 -16.80 21.55
N PHE A 98 9.95 -17.86 21.96
CA PHE A 98 10.33 -18.96 21.07
C PHE A 98 9.11 -19.80 20.65
N LEU A 99 8.03 -19.75 21.44
CA LEU A 99 6.77 -20.44 21.14
C LEU A 99 5.97 -19.75 20.01
N PHE A 100 6.14 -18.44 19.79
CA PHE A 100 5.41 -17.71 18.75
C PHE A 100 5.79 -18.14 17.33
N ARG A 101 7.05 -18.53 17.08
CA ARG A 101 7.48 -18.98 15.74
C ARG A 101 7.20 -20.47 15.48
N LYS A 102 7.23 -21.33 16.52
CA LYS A 102 6.91 -22.76 16.34
C LYS A 102 5.41 -23.07 16.33
N ASN A 103 4.57 -22.24 16.95
CA ASN A 103 3.11 -22.46 17.03
C ASN A 103 2.30 -21.58 16.07
N ALA A 104 2.82 -21.23 14.89
CA ALA A 104 2.05 -20.57 13.81
C ALA A 104 0.90 -21.45 13.23
N SER A 105 0.54 -22.56 13.89
CA SER A 105 -0.58 -23.43 13.57
C SER A 105 -1.60 -23.60 14.71
N ILE A 106 -1.46 -22.88 15.83
CA ILE A 106 -2.47 -22.93 16.90
C ILE A 106 -3.32 -21.66 16.84
N PRO A 107 -4.64 -21.76 16.53
CA PRO A 107 -5.54 -20.64 16.66
C PRO A 107 -5.73 -20.37 18.15
N ILE A 108 -4.97 -19.44 18.71
CA ILE A 108 -5.22 -18.96 20.06
C ILE A 108 -6.55 -18.20 19.99
N HIS A 109 -7.60 -18.75 20.60
CA HIS A 109 -8.89 -18.10 20.63
C HIS A 109 -8.75 -16.79 21.42
N LEU A 110 -9.39 -15.72 20.95
CA LEU A 110 -9.22 -14.36 21.49
C LEU A 110 -9.55 -14.24 23.00
N ALA A 111 -10.27 -15.23 23.53
CA ALA A 111 -10.56 -15.38 24.96
C ALA A 111 -9.32 -15.79 25.77
N ASP A 112 -8.54 -16.75 25.27
CA ASP A 112 -7.35 -17.28 25.94
C ASP A 112 -6.24 -16.22 26.02
N PHE A 113 -6.13 -15.37 24.99
CA PHE A 113 -5.21 -14.23 25.00
C PHE A 113 -5.58 -13.19 26.07
N LYS A 114 -6.87 -12.91 26.26
CA LYS A 114 -7.33 -11.98 27.31
C LYS A 114 -7.06 -12.53 28.70
N GLU A 115 -7.25 -13.82 28.92
CA GLU A 115 -6.99 -14.46 30.21
C GLU A 115 -5.48 -14.50 30.54
N MET A 116 -4.65 -14.76 29.53
CA MET A 116 -3.19 -14.77 29.66
C MET A 116 -2.64 -13.36 29.92
N ALA A 117 -3.16 -12.34 29.24
CA ALA A 117 -2.82 -10.95 29.51
C ALA A 117 -3.26 -10.51 30.91
N ALA A 118 -4.47 -10.89 31.35
CA ALA A 118 -4.97 -10.55 32.68
C ALA A 118 -4.10 -11.15 33.81
N ARG A 119 -3.57 -12.36 33.63
CA ARG A 119 -2.65 -12.98 34.59
C ARG A 119 -1.28 -12.31 34.66
N ASN A 120 -0.74 -11.89 33.51
CA ASN A 120 0.61 -11.31 33.46
C ASN A 120 0.67 -9.81 33.78
N PHE A 121 -0.47 -9.10 33.69
CA PHE A 121 -0.59 -7.69 34.10
C PHE A 121 -1.23 -7.50 35.48
N SER A 122 -1.62 -8.58 36.17
CA SER A 122 -2.04 -8.53 37.59
C SER A 122 -0.86 -8.83 38.51
N THR A 123 0.00 -7.81 38.65
CA THR A 123 0.92 -7.72 39.78
C THR A 123 0.69 -6.38 40.47
N GLY A 124 0.05 -6.42 41.64
CA GLY A 124 0.05 -5.34 42.64
C GLY A 124 -0.91 -4.18 42.36
#